data_AF-A0A1G1SRG5-F1
#
_entry.id   AF-A0A1G1SRG5-F1
#
_cell.length_a   1.000
_cell.length_b   1.000
_cell.length_c   1.000
_cell.angle_alpha   90.00
_cell.angle_beta   90.00
_cell.angle_gamma   90.00
#
_symmetry.space_group_name_H-M   'P 1'
#
loop_
_entity.id
_entity.type
_entity.pdbx_description
1 polymer ?
#
loop_
_entity_poly.entity_id
_entity_poly.type
_entity_poly.pdbx_seq_one_letter_code
_entity_poly.pdbx_strand_id
1 'polypeptide(L)'
;MQILVVDDETDVRDLFLQRFRREIRSGEMSFSFAFSGEEAMTFMRKHSSEVLIILSDINMPGMSGLELLSHVKEEFEMPPTTMMMITAYGDDQSYQQAMELGANDFLTKPVDFGALKEKLRHLLP
;
A
#
# COMPACT_ATOMS: atom_id res chain seq x y z
N MET A 1 8.62 9.81 -5.55
CA MET A 1 8.35 8.74 -4.58
C MET A 1 7.47 7.68 -5.24
N GLN A 2 7.88 6.41 -5.24
CA GLN A 2 7.10 5.31 -5.84
C GLN A 2 6.19 4.66 -4.80
N ILE A 3 4.94 4.45 -5.19
CA ILE A 3 3.88 3.86 -4.36
C ILE A 3 3.34 2.63 -5.09
N LEU A 4 3.30 1.47 -4.41
CA LEU A 4 2.64 0.27 -4.89
C LEU A 4 1.26 0.18 -4.22
N VAL A 5 0.20 0.18 -5.02
CA VAL A 5 -1.17 -0.06 -4.57
C VAL A 5 -1.50 -1.52 -4.83
N VAL A 6 -1.98 -2.22 -3.82
CA VAL A 6 -2.33 -3.65 -3.86
C VAL A 6 -3.80 -3.79 -3.47
N ASP A 7 -4.64 -4.12 -4.43
CA ASP A 7 -6.09 -4.28 -4.22
C ASP A 7 -6.61 -5.20 -5.32
N ASP A 8 -7.46 -6.17 -4.98
CA ASP A 8 -8.01 -7.12 -5.96
C ASP A 8 -9.02 -6.47 -6.91
N GLU A 9 -9.51 -5.27 -6.59
CA GLU A 9 -10.38 -4.49 -7.45
C GLU A 9 -9.59 -3.67 -8.49
N THR A 10 -9.76 -4.00 -9.78
CA THR A 10 -9.05 -3.29 -10.86
C THR A 10 -9.39 -1.80 -10.96
N ASP A 11 -10.58 -1.41 -10.50
CA ASP A 11 -11.08 -0.03 -10.55
C ASP A 11 -10.27 0.91 -9.62
N VAL A 12 -9.55 0.35 -8.64
CA VAL A 12 -8.65 1.13 -7.76
C VAL A 12 -7.62 1.90 -8.57
N ARG A 13 -7.18 1.34 -9.71
CA ARG A 13 -6.15 1.91 -10.55
C ARG A 13 -6.57 3.26 -11.11
N ASP A 14 -7.71 3.29 -11.79
CA ASP A 14 -8.20 4.51 -12.42
C ASP A 14 -8.57 5.56 -11.36
N LEU A 15 -9.11 5.10 -10.23
CA LEU A 15 -9.40 5.96 -9.08
C LEU A 15 -8.14 6.67 -8.57
N PHE A 16 -7.07 5.94 -8.26
CA PHE A 16 -5.82 6.55 -7.77
C PHE A 16 -5.18 7.46 -8.81
N LEU A 17 -5.11 7.04 -10.07
CA LEU A 17 -4.55 7.87 -11.15
C LEU A 17 -5.34 9.17 -11.33
N GLN A 18 -6.66 9.13 -11.20
CA GLN A 18 -7.50 10.32 -11.27
C GLN A 18 -7.27 11.23 -10.06
N ARG A 19 -7.24 10.68 -8.84
CA ARG A 19 -7.13 11.46 -7.60
C ARG A 19 -5.73 12.07 -7.41
N PHE A 20 -4.68 11.40 -7.86
CA PHE A 20 -3.28 11.86 -7.75
C PHE A 20 -2.71 12.44 -9.05
N ARG A 21 -3.56 12.80 -10.02
CA ARG A 21 -3.14 13.32 -11.33
C ARG A 21 -2.17 14.51 -11.24
N ARG A 22 -2.28 15.36 -10.22
CA ARG A 22 -1.42 16.54 -10.06
C ARG A 22 -0.01 16.14 -9.63
N GLU A 23 0.07 15.29 -8.62
CA GLU A 23 1.29 14.77 -8.00
C GLU A 23 2.07 13.87 -8.97
N ILE A 24 1.34 13.10 -9.80
CA ILE A 24 1.92 12.31 -10.88
C ILE A 24 2.53 13.23 -11.96
N ARG A 25 1.81 14.29 -12.35
CA ARG A 25 2.30 15.24 -13.37
C ARG A 25 3.50 16.07 -12.90
N SER A 26 3.61 16.37 -11.61
CA SER A 26 4.77 17.07 -11.06
C SER A 26 5.97 16.16 -10.83
N GLY A 27 5.81 14.84 -10.94
CA GLY A 27 6.87 13.85 -10.69
C GLY A 27 7.14 13.63 -9.19
N GLU A 28 6.33 14.20 -8.31
CA GLU A 28 6.44 13.99 -6.86
C GLU A 28 6.12 12.53 -6.50
N MET A 29 5.12 11.95 -7.17
CA MET A 29 4.62 10.61 -6.90
C MET A 29 4.46 9.79 -8.18
N SER A 30 4.73 8.49 -8.09
CA SER A 30 4.50 7.52 -9.16
C SER A 30 3.83 6.28 -8.58
N PHE A 31 2.88 5.71 -9.32
CA PHE A 31 2.05 4.61 -8.84
C PHE A 31 2.26 3.36 -9.70
N SER A 32 2.50 2.24 -9.03
CA SER A 32 2.34 0.88 -9.57
C SER A 32 1.15 0.21 -8.91
N PHE A 33 0.60 -0.78 -9.60
CA PHE A 33 -0.58 -1.51 -9.16
C PHE A 33 -0.29 -3.01 -9.22
N ALA A 34 -0.76 -3.73 -8.20
CA ALA A 34 -0.83 -5.18 -8.16
C ALA A 34 -2.24 -5.57 -7.73
N PHE A 35 -2.79 -6.61 -8.35
CA PHE A 35 -4.17 -7.05 -8.12
C PHE A 35 -4.26 -8.33 -7.29
N SER A 36 -3.14 -8.75 -6.69
CA SER A 36 -3.05 -9.81 -5.70
C SER A 36 -1.77 -9.66 -4.89
N GLY A 37 -1.71 -10.33 -3.72
CA GLY A 37 -0.49 -10.38 -2.91
C GLY A 37 0.70 -11.01 -3.66
N GLU A 38 0.45 -12.02 -4.50
CA GLU A 38 1.48 -12.68 -5.31
C GLU A 38 2.04 -11.75 -6.39
N GLU A 39 1.18 -10.97 -7.04
CA GLU A 39 1.61 -9.95 -8.00
C GLU A 39 2.44 -8.87 -7.29
N ALA A 40 2.02 -8.45 -6.10
CA ALA A 40 2.76 -7.48 -5.29
C ALA A 40 4.16 -8.00 -4.92
N MET A 41 4.27 -9.23 -4.43
CA MET A 41 5.57 -9.86 -4.13
C MET A 41 6.45 -9.99 -5.37
N THR A 42 5.87 -10.36 -6.51
CA THR A 42 6.59 -10.44 -7.79
C THR A 42 7.10 -9.07 -8.24
N PHE A 43 6.28 -8.02 -8.07
CA PHE A 43 6.66 -6.64 -8.35
C PHE A 43 7.81 -6.20 -7.44
N MET A 44 7.68 -6.41 -6.13
CA MET A 44 8.68 -6.00 -5.15
C MET A 44 10.02 -6.71 -5.33
N ARG A 45 10.03 -8.00 -5.67
CA ARG A 45 11.28 -8.74 -5.99
C ARG A 45 12.04 -8.13 -7.18
N LYS A 46 11.32 -7.54 -8.13
CA LYS A 46 11.92 -6.88 -9.31
C LYS A 46 12.32 -5.43 -9.03
N HIS A 47 11.64 -4.76 -8.11
CA HIS A 47 11.72 -3.32 -7.85
C HIS A 47 12.05 -3.01 -6.38
N SER A 48 12.82 -3.87 -5.72
CA SER A 48 13.00 -3.89 -4.26
C SER A 48 13.59 -2.60 -3.68
N SER A 49 14.36 -1.85 -4.47
CA SER A 49 14.93 -0.55 -4.07
C SER A 49 14.08 0.66 -4.46
N GLU A 50 12.96 0.45 -5.15
CA GLU A 50 12.15 1.54 -5.71
C GLU A 50 10.86 1.75 -4.91
N VAL A 51 10.24 0.70 -4.37
CA VAL A 51 8.95 0.80 -3.66
C VAL A 51 9.13 1.39 -2.27
N LEU A 52 8.66 2.61 -2.09
CA LEU A 52 8.75 3.32 -0.80
C LEU A 52 7.50 3.13 0.04
N ILE A 53 6.32 3.02 -0.58
CA ILE A 53 5.05 2.87 0.13
C ILE A 53 4.20 1.77 -0.49
N ILE A 54 3.66 0.88 0.34
CA ILE A 54 2.69 -0.14 -0.07
C ILE A 54 1.33 0.20 0.55
N LEU A 55 0.29 0.25 -0.27
CA LEU A 55 -1.10 0.43 0.14
C LEU A 55 -1.88 -0.84 -0.19
N SER A 56 -2.11 -1.71 0.79
CA SER A 56 -2.73 -3.03 0.55
C SER A 56 -4.13 -3.14 1.14
N ASP A 57 -5.10 -3.69 0.40
CA ASP A 57 -6.31 -4.24 1.03
C ASP A 57 -5.93 -5.42 1.93
N ILE A 58 -6.64 -5.59 3.04
CA ILE A 58 -6.55 -6.77 3.92
C ILE A 58 -7.25 -7.96 3.26
N ASN A 59 -8.44 -7.74 2.71
CA ASN A 59 -9.30 -8.82 2.23
C ASN A 59 -9.08 -9.06 0.74
N MET A 60 -8.03 -9.81 0.42
CA MET A 60 -7.75 -10.23 -0.96
C MET A 60 -7.88 -11.76 -1.09
N PRO A 61 -8.38 -12.27 -2.24
CA PRO A 61 -8.40 -13.70 -2.52
C PRO A 61 -6.98 -14.26 -2.70
N GLY A 62 -6.74 -15.46 -2.18
CA GLY A 62 -5.40 -16.07 -2.19
C GLY A 62 -4.60 -15.60 -0.99
N MET A 63 -3.73 -14.62 -1.20
CA MET A 63 -2.91 -14.00 -0.15
C MET A 63 -3.59 -12.74 0.41
N SER A 64 -3.88 -12.74 1.71
CA SER A 64 -4.40 -11.55 2.39
C SER A 64 -3.35 -10.45 2.52
N GLY A 65 -3.79 -9.22 2.76
CA GLY A 65 -2.87 -8.11 3.01
C GLY A 65 -1.99 -8.29 4.25
N LEU A 66 -2.49 -9.02 5.26
CA LEU A 66 -1.70 -9.34 6.46
C LEU A 66 -0.61 -10.38 6.19
N GLU A 67 -0.91 -11.38 5.35
CA GLU A 67 0.10 -12.35 4.88
C GLU A 67 1.14 -11.65 4.00
N LEU A 68 0.70 -10.75 3.12
CA LEU A 68 1.60 -9.91 2.32
C LEU A 68 2.53 -9.09 3.22
N LEU A 69 2.01 -8.45 4.28
CA LEU A 69 2.81 -7.72 5.27
C LEU A 69 3.87 -8.61 5.93
N SER A 70 3.49 -9.83 6.35
CA SER A 70 4.42 -10.79 6.94
C SER A 70 5.54 -11.17 5.96
N HIS A 71 5.18 -11.52 4.72
CA HIS A 71 6.14 -11.88 3.69
C HIS A 71 7.06 -10.72 3.32
N VAL A 72 6.52 -9.50 3.22
CA VAL A 72 7.33 -8.32 2.92
C VAL A 72 8.34 -8.07 4.02
N LYS A 73 7.97 -8.26 5.28
CA LYS A 73 8.90 -8.11 6.40
C LYS A 73 9.97 -9.17 6.49
N GLU A 74 9.65 -10.40 6.11
CA GLU A 74 10.62 -11.49 6.10
C GLU A 74 11.62 -11.34 4.94
N GLU A 75 11.16 -10.89 3.78
CA GLU A 75 11.96 -10.87 2.55
C GLU A 75 12.69 -9.54 2.31
N PHE A 76 12.14 -8.41 2.78
CA PHE A 76 12.70 -7.08 2.58
C PHE A 76 13.04 -6.44 3.94
N GLU A 77 14.30 -6.02 4.12
CA GLU A 77 14.70 -5.28 5.32
C GLU A 77 13.91 -3.97 5.41
N MET A 78 13.18 -3.74 6.51
CA MET A 78 12.67 -2.42 6.87
C MET A 78 13.86 -1.60 7.41
N PRO A 79 14.36 -0.60 6.66
CA PRO A 79 13.63 0.66 6.58
C PRO A 79 13.66 1.48 5.25
N PRO A 80 13.78 0.95 4.02
CA PRO A 80 13.39 1.73 2.85
C PRO A 80 11.88 1.66 2.56
N THR A 81 11.18 0.60 2.99
CA THR A 81 9.77 0.34 2.63
C THR A 81 8.84 0.66 3.80
N THR A 82 7.90 1.58 3.59
CA THR A 82 6.79 1.87 4.51
C THR A 82 5.54 1.11 4.04
N MET A 83 4.97 0.23 4.86
CA MET A 83 3.72 -0.45 4.50
C MET A 83 2.54 0.15 5.26
N MET A 84 1.50 0.53 4.52
CA MET A 84 0.22 1.01 5.04
C MET A 84 -0.90 0.05 4.62
N MET A 85 -1.74 -0.33 5.58
CA MET A 85 -2.88 -1.21 5.31
C MET A 85 -4.14 -0.38 5.03
N ILE A 86 -4.95 -0.79 4.06
CA ILE A 86 -6.26 -0.24 3.74
C ILE A 86 -7.30 -1.34 4.00
N THR A 87 -8.45 -1.05 4.63
CA THR A 87 -9.51 -2.06 4.78
C THR A 87 -10.90 -1.44 4.87
N ALA A 88 -11.92 -2.14 4.34
CA ALA A 88 -13.33 -1.81 4.54
C ALA A 88 -13.90 -2.22 5.90
N TYR A 89 -13.32 -3.25 6.51
CA TYR A 89 -13.70 -3.75 7.83
C TYR A 89 -12.48 -3.64 8.73
N GLY A 90 -12.33 -2.48 9.38
CA GLY A 90 -11.41 -2.32 10.49
C GLY A 90 -12.09 -2.80 11.76
N ASP A 91 -12.14 -4.11 11.98
CA ASP A 91 -12.33 -4.58 13.35
C ASP A 91 -11.04 -4.35 14.15
N ASP A 92 -11.18 -4.15 15.46
CA ASP A 92 -10.04 -3.87 16.33
C ASP A 92 -8.97 -4.98 16.22
N GLN A 93 -9.39 -6.21 15.92
CA GLN A 93 -8.50 -7.36 15.79
C GLN A 93 -7.56 -7.24 14.58
N SER A 94 -8.08 -6.91 13.39
CA SER A 94 -7.26 -6.73 12.18
C SER A 94 -6.31 -5.55 12.31
N TYR A 95 -6.74 -4.48 12.99
CA TYR A 95 -5.88 -3.34 13.30
C TYR A 95 -4.73 -3.75 14.22
N GLN A 96 -5.02 -4.43 15.34
CA GLN A 96 -3.99 -4.88 16.29
C GLN A 96 -3.00 -5.82 15.59
N GLN A 97 -3.51 -6.78 14.81
CA GLN A 97 -2.65 -7.73 14.10
C GLN A 97 -1.74 -7.03 13.08
N ALA A 98 -2.25 -6.04 12.32
CA ALA A 98 -1.42 -5.25 11.41
C ALA A 98 -0.32 -4.47 12.14
N MET A 99 -0.63 -3.88 13.30
CA MET A 99 0.34 -3.15 14.12
C MET A 99 1.36 -4.07 14.79
N GLU A 100 0.98 -5.27 15.23
CA GLU A 100 1.90 -6.29 15.77
C GLU A 100 2.85 -6.83 14.70
N LEU A 101 2.31 -7.08 13.50
CA LEU A 101 3.09 -7.35 12.30
C LEU A 101 3.87 -6.12 11.84
N GLY A 102 3.66 -4.95 12.46
CA GLY A 102 4.36 -3.69 12.31
C GLY A 102 4.21 -3.02 10.95
N ALA A 103 2.97 -2.97 10.44
CA ALA A 103 2.56 -1.95 9.50
C ALA A 103 2.78 -0.55 10.10
N ASN A 104 3.11 0.41 9.25
CA ASN A 104 3.40 1.78 9.65
C ASN A 104 2.13 2.60 9.88
N ASP A 105 1.04 2.26 9.19
CA ASP A 105 -0.21 2.99 9.27
C ASP A 105 -1.39 2.11 8.84
N PHE A 106 -2.59 2.57 9.17
CA PHE A 106 -3.83 1.88 8.88
C PHE A 106 -4.90 2.88 8.41
N LEU A 107 -5.54 2.57 7.29
CA LEU A 107 -6.54 3.41 6.64
C LEU A 107 -7.85 2.62 6.50
N THR A 108 -8.97 3.28 6.76
CA THR A 108 -10.30 2.70 6.59
C THR A 108 -10.90 3.10 5.23
N LYS A 109 -11.62 2.18 4.58
CA LYS A 109 -12.46 2.48 3.41
C LYS A 109 -13.80 3.10 3.90
N PRO A 110 -14.39 4.06 3.17
CA PRO A 110 -13.88 4.65 1.93
C PRO A 110 -12.65 5.53 2.19
N VAL A 111 -11.62 5.36 1.35
CA VAL A 111 -10.35 6.08 1.51
C VAL A 111 -10.56 7.59 1.36
N ASP A 112 -10.22 8.34 2.40
CA ASP A 112 -10.12 9.80 2.30
C ASP A 112 -8.82 10.15 1.56
N PHE A 113 -8.96 10.46 0.27
CA PHE A 113 -7.83 10.85 -0.59
C PHE A 113 -7.19 12.18 -0.19
N GLY A 114 -7.91 13.07 0.50
CA GLY A 114 -7.34 14.31 1.02
C GLY A 114 -6.39 14.00 2.18
N ALA A 115 -6.85 13.20 3.15
CA ALA A 115 -6.03 12.75 4.26
C ALA A 115 -4.84 11.89 3.80
N LEU A 116 -5.06 10.97 2.85
CA LEU A 116 -4.01 10.14 2.27
C LEU A 116 -2.94 10.98 1.59
N LYS A 117 -3.32 12.01 0.81
CA LYS A 117 -2.36 12.93 0.19
C LYS A 117 -1.48 13.61 1.21
N GLU A 118 -2.06 14.13 2.28
CA GLU A 118 -1.28 14.82 3.32
C GLU A 118 -0.34 13.85 4.05
N LYS A 119 -0.80 12.61 4.36
CA LYS A 119 0.06 11.55 4.90
C LYS A 119 1.24 11.23 3.97
N LEU A 120 0.96 11.00 2.67
CA LEU A 120 2.00 10.69 1.68
C LEU A 120 2.99 11.86 1.51
N ARG A 121 2.54 13.11 1.62
CA ARG A 121 3.42 14.29 1.53
C ARG A 121 4.39 14.40 2.70
N HIS A 122 4.00 13.99 3.90
CA HIS A 122 4.93 13.94 5.04
C HIS A 122 6.00 12.84 4.92
N LEU A 123 5.81 11.89 4.02
CA LEU A 123 6.76 10.81 3.74
C LEU A 123 7.64 11.10 2.51
N LEU A 124 7.41 12.22 1.82
CA LEU A 124 8.33 12.68 0.79
C LEU A 124 9.68 13.05 1.44
N PRO A 125 10.81 12.62 0.84
CA PRO A 125 12.14 12.95 1.32
C PRO A 125 12.49 14.44 1.17
#